data_AF-A0AAW9Q0N7-F1
#
_entry.id   AF-A0AAW9Q0N7-F1
#
_cell.length_a   1.000
_cell.length_b   1.000
_cell.length_c   1.000
_cell.angle_alpha   90.00
_cell.angle_beta   90.00
_cell.angle_gamma   90.00
#
_symmetry.space_group_name_H-M   'P 1'
#
loop_
_entity.id
_entity.type
_entity.pdbx_description
1 polymer ?
#
loop_
_entity_poly.entity_id
_entity_poly.type
_entity_poly.pdbx_seq_one_letter_code
_entity_poly.pdbx_strand_id
1 'polypeptide(L)'
;MEVFKNFRVARLLVSVLGCSLLPNAFSQEYITELNKSVSRLGAQGAAFYVYFKEGVSRTCKWDLIYIAPDRRGMYAQLLAAKLAGRRLNRIDFTLTAGSGSICNLELVEMVE
;
A
#
# COMPACT_ATOMS: atom_id res chain seq x y z
N MET A 1 -44.45 -9.15 63.61
CA MET A 1 -43.12 -9.77 63.70
C MET A 1 -43.24 -11.18 63.15
N GLU A 2 -43.04 -11.37 61.83
CA GLU A 2 -42.77 -12.66 61.17
C GLU A 2 -42.02 -12.34 59.86
N VAL A 3 -40.68 -12.42 59.89
CA VAL A 3 -39.84 -13.47 59.28
C VAL A 3 -39.76 -13.39 57.74
N PHE A 4 -38.70 -12.70 57.29
CA PHE A 4 -38.11 -12.81 55.96
C PHE A 4 -37.65 -14.25 55.67
N LYS A 5 -37.99 -14.76 54.49
CA LYS A 5 -37.16 -15.68 53.67
C LYS A 5 -37.93 -16.06 52.39
N ASN A 6 -37.35 -15.79 51.22
CA ASN A 6 -37.01 -16.83 50.24
C ASN A 6 -36.43 -16.26 48.94
N PHE A 7 -35.10 -16.35 48.93
CA PHE A 7 -34.19 -16.57 47.82
C PHE A 7 -34.81 -17.36 46.65
N ARG A 8 -34.72 -16.85 45.41
CA ARG A 8 -34.51 -17.63 44.19
C ARG A 8 -34.03 -16.73 43.06
N VAL A 9 -32.71 -16.77 42.86
CA VAL A 9 -31.97 -16.15 41.75
C VAL A 9 -32.33 -16.90 40.47
N ALA A 10 -33.15 -16.30 39.61
CA ALA A 10 -33.35 -16.80 38.25
C ALA A 10 -32.23 -16.22 37.36
N ARG A 11 -31.20 -17.04 37.13
CA ARG A 11 -30.14 -16.78 36.14
C ARG A 11 -30.79 -16.70 34.76
N LEU A 12 -31.02 -15.50 34.25
CA LEU A 12 -31.29 -15.30 32.82
C LEU A 12 -29.95 -15.39 32.08
N LEU A 13 -29.80 -16.46 31.29
CA LEU A 13 -28.70 -16.66 30.35
C LEU A 13 -28.77 -15.59 29.26
N VAL A 14 -27.86 -14.62 29.31
CA VAL A 14 -27.61 -13.69 28.21
C VAL A 14 -26.76 -14.43 27.17
N SER A 15 -27.40 -14.99 26.16
CA SER A 15 -26.73 -15.49 24.96
C SER A 15 -26.27 -14.30 24.12
N VAL A 16 -25.07 -13.80 24.40
CA VAL A 16 -24.37 -12.83 23.54
C VAL A 16 -23.87 -13.58 22.31
N LEU A 17 -24.63 -13.56 21.21
CA LEU A 17 -24.06 -13.84 19.89
C LEU A 17 -23.08 -12.72 19.56
N GLY A 18 -21.82 -12.90 19.96
CA GLY A 18 -20.72 -12.06 19.52
C GLY A 18 -20.45 -12.30 18.05
N CYS A 19 -20.98 -11.43 17.19
CA CYS A 19 -20.51 -11.32 15.81
C CYS A 19 -19.10 -10.71 15.86
N SER A 20 -18.09 -11.56 15.92
CA SER A 20 -16.68 -11.17 15.90
C SER A 20 -16.36 -10.55 14.54
N LEU A 21 -16.41 -9.23 14.45
CA LEU A 21 -15.82 -8.48 13.34
C LEU A 21 -14.31 -8.66 13.41
N LEU A 22 -13.77 -9.68 12.73
CA LEU A 22 -12.33 -9.77 12.48
C LEU A 22 -11.97 -8.62 11.53
N PRO A 23 -11.10 -7.68 11.92
CA PRO A 23 -10.59 -6.70 10.97
C PRO A 23 -9.81 -7.46 9.90
N ASN A 24 -10.25 -7.34 8.65
CA ASN A 24 -9.44 -7.75 7.50
C ASN A 24 -8.16 -6.89 7.52
N ALA A 25 -7.07 -7.45 8.02
CA ALA A 25 -5.76 -6.81 7.96
C ALA A 25 -5.31 -6.82 6.49
N PHE A 26 -5.48 -5.70 5.81
CA PHE A 26 -4.84 -5.49 4.50
C PHE A 26 -3.33 -5.48 4.72
N SER A 27 -2.65 -6.54 4.27
CA SER A 27 -1.19 -6.60 4.31
C SER A 27 -0.64 -5.74 3.18
N GLN A 28 0.03 -4.64 3.54
CA GLN A 28 0.76 -3.79 2.60
C GLN A 28 2.25 -4.09 2.72
N GLU A 29 2.85 -4.67 1.68
CA GLU A 29 4.29 -4.91 1.63
C GLU A 29 4.99 -3.63 1.17
N TYR A 30 6.08 -3.24 1.85
CA TYR A 30 6.91 -2.09 1.48
C TYR A 30 8.24 -2.59 0.93
N ILE A 31 8.65 -2.06 -0.22
CA ILE A 31 9.83 -2.53 -0.94
C ILE A 31 10.71 -1.36 -1.30
N THR A 32 12.00 -1.52 -1.01
CA THR A 32 13.06 -0.60 -1.38
C THR A 32 13.90 -1.22 -2.46
N GLU A 33 14.12 -0.47 -3.54
CA GLU A 33 15.03 -0.87 -4.61
C GLU A 33 16.00 0.26 -4.96
N LEU A 34 17.21 -0.13 -5.31
CA LEU A 34 18.30 0.80 -5.60
C LEU A 34 18.65 0.80 -7.07
N ASN A 35 19.32 1.85 -7.51
CA ASN A 35 19.95 1.95 -8.82
C ASN A 35 18.97 1.63 -9.95
N LYS A 36 17.91 2.42 -10.11
CA LYS A 36 16.91 2.23 -11.17
C LYS A 36 16.97 3.33 -12.22
N SER A 37 16.69 2.97 -13.46
CA SER A 37 16.60 3.92 -14.57
C SER A 37 15.17 3.96 -15.09
N VAL A 38 14.66 5.17 -15.33
CA VAL A 38 13.31 5.34 -15.87
C VAL A 38 13.28 4.93 -17.35
N SER A 39 12.58 3.84 -17.64
CA SER A 39 12.35 3.36 -19.02
C SER A 39 11.24 4.16 -19.69
N ARG A 40 10.07 4.23 -19.07
CA ARG A 40 8.89 4.95 -19.61
C ARG A 40 8.10 5.60 -18.48
N LEU A 41 7.46 6.71 -18.80
CA LEU A 41 6.49 7.39 -17.95
C LEU A 41 5.20 7.53 -18.73
N GLY A 42 4.08 7.44 -18.03
CA GLY A 42 2.78 7.65 -18.65
C GLY A 42 1.79 8.27 -17.68
N ALA A 43 0.71 8.77 -18.27
CA ALA A 43 -0.41 9.33 -17.55
C ALA A 43 -1.70 8.88 -18.24
N GLN A 44 -2.68 8.46 -17.46
CA GLN A 44 -4.00 8.06 -17.93
C GLN A 44 -5.05 8.62 -16.97
N GLY A 45 -5.82 9.61 -17.45
CA GLY A 45 -6.76 10.34 -16.59
C GLY A 45 -6.02 11.02 -15.43
N ALA A 46 -6.39 10.67 -14.19
CA ALA A 46 -5.74 11.19 -12.98
C ALA A 46 -4.55 10.35 -12.49
N ALA A 47 -4.30 9.18 -13.11
CA ALA A 47 -3.25 8.25 -12.71
C ALA A 47 -1.96 8.53 -13.49
N PHE A 48 -0.85 8.54 -12.77
CA PHE A 48 0.50 8.62 -13.33
C PHE A 48 1.22 7.31 -13.04
N TYR A 49 2.12 6.89 -13.91
CA TYR A 49 2.82 5.63 -13.73
C TYR A 49 4.20 5.62 -14.37
N VAL A 50 5.05 4.71 -13.89
CA VAL A 50 6.45 4.56 -14.31
C VAL A 50 6.78 3.10 -14.60
N TYR A 51 7.65 2.91 -15.60
CA TYR A 51 8.35 1.67 -15.89
C TYR A 51 9.85 1.86 -15.68
N PHE A 52 10.49 0.92 -15.00
CA PHE A 52 11.94 0.90 -14.82
C PHE A 52 12.63 -0.05 -15.80
N LYS A 53 13.81 0.32 -16.29
CA LYS A 53 14.56 -0.45 -17.31
C LYS A 53 15.03 -1.80 -16.78
N GLU A 54 15.45 -1.81 -15.52
CA GLU A 54 15.97 -2.99 -14.81
C GLU A 54 14.85 -3.90 -14.28
N GLY A 55 13.58 -3.54 -14.50
CA GLY A 55 12.45 -4.17 -13.83
C GLY A 55 12.44 -3.90 -12.33
N VAL A 56 11.57 -4.62 -11.61
CA VAL A 56 11.44 -4.58 -10.15
C VAL A 56 11.43 -6.00 -9.59
N SER A 57 11.86 -6.14 -8.35
CA SER A 57 12.03 -7.41 -7.62
C SER A 57 10.72 -8.11 -7.28
N ARG A 58 9.59 -7.38 -7.32
CA ARG A 58 8.25 -7.96 -7.26
C ARG A 58 7.49 -7.63 -8.52
N THR A 59 6.71 -8.60 -8.98
CA THR A 59 5.80 -8.40 -10.09
C THR A 59 4.71 -7.42 -9.68
N CYS A 60 4.64 -6.30 -10.38
CA CYS A 60 3.55 -5.34 -10.26
C CYS A 60 2.50 -5.64 -11.33
N LYS A 61 1.24 -5.30 -11.05
CA LYS A 61 0.18 -5.42 -12.05
C LYS A 61 0.55 -4.63 -13.30
N TRP A 62 0.59 -5.29 -14.46
CA TRP A 62 1.00 -4.73 -15.75
C TRP A 62 2.45 -4.21 -15.82
N ASP A 63 3.32 -4.65 -14.91
CA ASP A 63 4.69 -4.16 -14.75
C ASP A 63 4.78 -2.65 -14.51
N LEU A 64 3.71 -2.07 -13.94
CA LEU A 64 3.53 -0.66 -13.67
C LEU A 64 3.65 -0.36 -12.18
N ILE A 65 4.36 0.72 -11.86
CA ILE A 65 4.26 1.36 -10.55
C ILE A 65 3.50 2.67 -10.72
N TYR A 66 2.37 2.77 -10.03
CA TYR A 66 1.50 3.93 -10.03
C TYR A 66 2.02 5.00 -9.08
N ILE A 67 1.76 6.26 -9.41
CA ILE A 67 2.08 7.42 -8.59
C ILE A 67 0.74 8.03 -8.19
N ALA A 68 0.50 8.07 -6.88
CA ALA A 68 -0.74 8.60 -6.35
C ALA A 68 -0.92 10.08 -6.71
N PRO A 69 -2.17 10.57 -6.94
CA PRO A 69 -2.42 11.93 -7.38
C PRO A 69 -1.91 13.02 -6.44
N ASP A 70 -1.85 12.75 -5.15
CA ASP A 70 -1.28 13.61 -4.10
C ASP A 70 0.26 13.68 -4.16
N ARG A 71 0.91 12.76 -4.89
CA ARG A 71 2.37 12.67 -5.00
C ARG A 71 2.90 12.93 -6.41
N ARG A 72 2.17 13.70 -7.22
CA ARG A 72 2.56 14.10 -8.59
C ARG A 72 3.95 14.76 -8.68
N GLY A 73 4.46 15.35 -7.60
CA GLY A 73 5.84 15.85 -7.54
C GLY A 73 6.89 14.79 -7.89
N MET A 74 6.66 13.52 -7.52
CA MET A 74 7.55 12.41 -7.90
C MET A 74 7.56 12.16 -9.41
N TYR A 75 6.43 12.37 -10.10
CA TYR A 75 6.38 12.24 -11.56
C TYR A 75 7.34 13.24 -12.22
N ALA A 76 7.39 14.48 -11.73
CA ALA A 76 8.31 15.49 -12.23
C ALA A 76 9.79 15.12 -11.99
N GLN A 77 10.11 14.57 -10.81
CA GLN A 77 11.47 14.09 -10.51
C GLN A 77 11.89 12.93 -11.43
N LEU A 78 11.00 11.96 -11.64
CA LEU A 78 11.25 10.84 -12.55
C LEU A 78 11.41 11.32 -13.99
N LEU A 79 10.61 12.30 -14.41
CA LEU A 79 10.72 12.92 -15.73
C LEU A 79 12.08 13.62 -15.88
N ALA A 80 12.51 14.39 -14.89
CA ALA A 80 13.82 15.04 -14.88
C ALA A 80 14.95 14.02 -14.96
N ALA A 81 14.91 12.95 -14.15
CA ALA A 81 15.89 11.87 -14.18
C ALA A 81 15.95 11.20 -15.57
N LYS A 82 14.79 10.91 -16.18
CA LYS A 82 14.70 10.34 -17.53
C LYS A 82 15.32 11.26 -18.58
N LEU A 83 14.96 12.55 -18.57
CA LEU A 83 15.45 13.54 -19.53
C LEU A 83 16.96 13.77 -19.40
N ALA A 84 17.48 13.71 -18.17
CA ALA A 84 18.91 13.83 -17.88
C ALA A 84 19.70 12.52 -18.10
N GLY A 85 19.04 11.41 -18.42
CA GLY A 85 19.68 10.09 -18.53
C GLY A 85 20.29 9.60 -17.20
N ARG A 86 19.81 10.12 -16.06
CA ARG A 86 20.33 9.79 -14.72
C ARG A 86 19.66 8.53 -14.16
N ARG A 87 20.41 7.81 -13.34
CA ARG A 87 19.88 6.75 -12.48
C ARG A 87 19.29 7.37 -11.21
N LEU A 88 18.30 6.70 -10.65
CA LEU A 88 17.78 6.95 -9.32
C LEU A 88 18.63 6.18 -8.31
N ASN A 89 18.93 6.81 -7.19
CA ASN A 89 19.65 6.17 -6.10
C ASN A 89 18.75 5.10 -5.45
N ARG A 90 17.51 5.49 -5.16
CA ARG A 90 16.53 4.67 -4.47
C ARG A 90 15.11 4.96 -4.96
N ILE A 91 14.31 3.92 -5.01
CA ILE A 91 12.86 4.00 -5.08
C ILE A 91 12.28 3.15 -3.96
N ASP A 92 11.17 3.62 -3.39
CA ASP A 92 10.35 2.79 -2.53
C ASP A 92 8.96 2.68 -3.12
N PHE A 93 8.35 1.50 -3.01
CA PHE A 93 6.99 1.25 -3.45
C PHE A 93 6.29 0.22 -2.57
N THR A 94 4.96 0.24 -2.62
CA THR A 94 4.11 -0.65 -1.84
C THR A 94 3.28 -1.57 -2.70
N LEU A 95 2.91 -2.74 -2.17
CA LEU A 95 1.99 -3.69 -2.79
C LEU A 95 0.78 -3.89 -1.88
N THR A 96 -0.42 -3.72 -2.43
CA THR A 96 -1.67 -3.76 -1.65
C THR A 96 -2.14 -5.19 -1.34
N ALA A 97 -1.72 -6.19 -2.11
CA ALA A 97 -2.17 -7.58 -1.96
C ALA A 97 -1.13 -8.63 -2.37
N GLY A 98 0.16 -8.32 -2.23
CA GLY A 98 1.27 -9.20 -2.62
C GLY A 98 1.61 -9.15 -4.12
N SER A 99 2.37 -10.14 -4.61
CA SER A 99 2.86 -10.17 -5.99
C SER A 99 1.73 -10.17 -7.03
N GLY A 100 1.89 -9.42 -8.11
CA GLY A 100 0.89 -9.22 -9.17
C GLY A 100 -0.19 -8.19 -8.81
N SER A 101 -0.15 -7.61 -7.61
CA SER A 101 -1.06 -6.53 -7.20
C SER A 101 -0.60 -5.16 -7.70
N ILE A 102 -1.44 -4.15 -7.46
CA ILE A 102 -1.11 -2.76 -7.82
C ILE A 102 0.05 -2.31 -6.95
N CYS A 103 1.09 -1.79 -7.60
CA CYS A 103 2.22 -1.17 -6.94
C CYS A 103 2.05 0.34 -6.90
N ASN A 104 2.29 0.96 -5.74
CA ASN A 104 2.26 2.42 -5.60
C ASN A 104 3.63 2.94 -5.18
N LEU A 105 4.12 3.96 -5.87
CA LEU A 105 5.38 4.59 -5.59
C LEU A 105 5.25 5.46 -4.34
N GLU A 106 6.16 5.26 -3.40
CA GLU A 106 6.18 5.95 -2.12
C GLU A 106 7.28 7.00 -2.06
N LEU A 107 8.45 6.69 -2.63
CA LEU A 107 9.65 7.51 -2.57
C LEU A 107 10.43 7.42 -3.89
N VAL A 108 11.03 8.55 -4.28
CA VAL A 108 12.06 8.63 -5.32
C VAL A 108 13.21 9.47 -4.78
N GLU A 109 14.41 8.92 -4.82
CA GLU A 109 15.65 9.65 -4.51
C GLU A 109 16.56 9.63 -5.75
N MET A 110 16.95 10.82 -6.20
CA MET A 110 17.88 10.97 -7.31
C MET A 110 19.33 10.86 -6.81
N VAL A 111 20.23 10.44 -7.70
CA VAL A 111 21.67 10.58 -7.45
C VAL A 111 22.05 12.05 -7.61
N GLU A 112 22.75 12.60 -6.61
CA GLU A 112 23.29 13.98 -6.61
C GLU A 112 24.12 14.25 -7.89
#